data_AF-A0A7S1SH17-F1
#
_entry.id   AF-A0A7S1SH17-F1
#
_cell.length_a   1.000
_cell.length_b   1.000
_cell.length_c   1.000
_cell.angle_alpha   90.00
_cell.angle_beta   90.00
_cell.angle_gamma   90.00
#
_symmetry.space_group_name_H-M   'P 1'
#
loop_
_entity.id
_entity.type
_entity.pdbx_description
1 polymer ?
#
loop_
_entity_poly.entity_id
_entity_poly.type
_entity_poly.pdbx_seq_one_letter_code
_entity_poly.pdbx_strand_id
1 'polypeptide(L)'
;YDAGPGPGHLENYMSLPVEEYVVLDGANIERLGGDLFRLSVPRIEFFDVWIEPELEVSVRLIKQAGHAPKVLMQSQKTVIRGSEWIEKFNINNRFTSAFRAELKWQACPHPGGGAG
;
A
#
# COMPACT_ATOMS: atom_id res chain seq x y z
N TYR A 1 -3.36 -25.48 22.10
CA TYR A 1 -1.97 -25.24 21.70
C TYR A 1 -1.88 -23.80 21.27
N ASP A 2 -1.41 -22.97 22.18
CA ASP A 2 -1.26 -21.53 22.01
C ASP A 2 0.19 -21.28 21.59
N ALA A 3 0.41 -21.18 20.28
CA ALA A 3 1.70 -20.76 19.75
C ALA A 3 1.66 -19.24 19.73
N GLY A 4 2.35 -18.60 20.69
CA GLY A 4 2.54 -17.16 20.71
C GLY A 4 3.19 -16.61 19.44
N PRO A 5 3.50 -15.31 19.37
CA PRO A 5 3.90 -14.62 18.15
C PRO A 5 5.28 -15.10 17.66
N GLY A 6 5.30 -16.22 16.94
CA GLY A 6 6.51 -16.79 16.34
C GLY A 6 6.88 -16.08 15.02
N PRO A 7 8.09 -16.29 14.50
CA PRO A 7 8.64 -15.61 13.30
C PRO A 7 7.88 -15.81 11.96
N GLY A 8 6.71 -16.45 11.97
CA GLY A 8 5.82 -16.64 10.82
C GLY A 8 4.43 -16.02 10.98
N HIS A 9 4.20 -15.21 12.00
CA HIS A 9 2.93 -14.51 12.21
C HIS A 9 2.93 -13.15 11.52
N LEU A 10 1.92 -12.90 10.68
CA LEU A 10 1.66 -11.61 10.05
C LEU A 10 1.68 -10.44 11.05
N GLU A 11 1.25 -10.69 12.29
CA GLU A 11 1.27 -9.72 13.40
C GLU A 11 2.67 -9.21 13.74
N ASN A 12 3.71 -10.05 13.59
CA ASN A 12 5.10 -9.66 13.78
C ASN A 12 5.63 -8.79 12.63
N TYR A 13 5.21 -9.06 11.39
CA TYR A 13 5.53 -8.21 10.25
C TYR A 13 4.84 -6.84 10.37
N MET A 14 3.59 -6.82 10.82
CA MET A 14 2.81 -5.61 11.01
C MET A 14 3.30 -4.74 12.19
N SER A 15 4.25 -5.23 12.99
CA SER A 15 4.85 -4.50 14.12
C SER A 15 6.32 -4.15 13.91
N LEU A 16 6.87 -4.37 12.70
CA LEU A 16 8.24 -3.98 12.38
C LEU A 16 8.42 -2.44 12.43
N PRO A 17 9.64 -1.95 12.70
CA PRO A 17 9.97 -0.52 12.57
C PRO A 17 9.65 0.01 11.17
N VAL A 18 9.28 1.29 11.06
CA VAL A 18 8.85 1.92 9.79
C VAL A 18 9.94 1.80 8.72
N GLU A 19 11.19 1.79 9.13
CA GLU A 19 12.38 1.69 8.29
C GLU A 19 12.55 0.32 7.62
N GLU A 20 11.88 -0.72 8.14
CA GLU A 20 11.91 -2.08 7.61
C GLU A 20 10.76 -2.36 6.63
N TYR A 21 9.83 -1.41 6.44
CA TYR A 21 8.81 -1.53 5.40
C TYR A 21 9.40 -1.25 4.02
N VAL A 22 9.08 -2.12 3.06
CA VAL A 22 9.51 -1.97 1.67
C VAL A 22 8.87 -0.74 1.05
N VAL A 23 9.69 0.18 0.55
CA VAL A 23 9.24 1.30 -0.29
C VAL A 23 8.81 0.75 -1.64
N LEU A 24 7.59 1.06 -2.06
CA LEU A 24 7.10 0.69 -3.39
C LEU A 24 7.88 1.46 -4.46
N ASP A 25 8.72 0.75 -5.20
CA ASP A 25 9.32 1.26 -6.43
C ASP A 25 8.21 1.51 -7.47
N GLY A 26 8.32 2.62 -8.22
CA GLY A 26 7.44 2.93 -9.35
C GLY A 26 7.44 1.83 -10.42
N ALA A 27 8.50 1.02 -10.51
CA ALA A 27 8.56 -0.16 -11.37
C ALA A 27 7.49 -1.22 -11.04
N ASN A 28 6.98 -1.23 -9.80
CA ASN A 28 5.95 -2.17 -9.36
C ASN A 28 4.53 -1.61 -9.47
N ILE A 29 4.34 -0.52 -10.23
CA ILE A 29 3.06 0.12 -10.46
C ILE A 29 2.64 -0.13 -11.91
N GLU A 30 1.60 -0.94 -12.10
CA GLU A 30 1.02 -1.21 -13.41
C GLU A 30 -0.33 -0.50 -13.53
N ARG A 31 -0.56 0.21 -14.64
CA ARG A 31 -1.87 0.82 -14.91
C ARG A 31 -2.80 -0.21 -15.56
N LEU A 32 -3.90 -0.55 -14.87
CA LEU A 32 -4.89 -1.52 -15.36
C LEU A 32 -5.91 -0.91 -16.33
N GLY A 33 -6.06 0.41 -16.30
CA GLY A 33 -6.98 1.16 -17.17
C GLY A 33 -7.81 2.17 -16.37
N GLY A 34 -8.26 3.24 -17.03
CA GLY A 34 -9.02 4.30 -16.37
C GLY A 34 -8.24 4.93 -15.20
N ASP A 35 -8.85 4.90 -14.02
CA ASP A 35 -8.30 5.35 -12.73
C ASP A 35 -7.75 4.20 -11.86
N LEU A 36 -7.64 2.98 -12.40
CA LEU A 36 -7.22 1.79 -11.65
C LEU A 36 -5.76 1.40 -11.92
N PHE A 37 -5.06 1.07 -10.84
CA PHE A 37 -3.65 0.70 -10.82
C PHE A 37 -3.46 -0.57 -9.99
N ARG A 38 -2.51 -1.41 -10.40
CA ARG A 38 -2.00 -2.54 -9.62
C ARG A 38 -0.66 -2.14 -9.01
N LEU A 39 -0.55 -2.30 -7.70
CA LEU A 39 0.69 -2.15 -6.96
C LEU A 39 1.14 -3.56 -6.56
N SER A 40 2.29 -3.97 -7.05
CA SER A 40 2.92 -5.22 -6.64
C SER A 40 3.92 -4.92 -5.53
N VAL A 41 3.75 -5.55 -4.38
CA VAL A 41 4.79 -5.51 -3.34
C VAL A 41 5.83 -6.57 -3.71
N PRO A 42 7.13 -6.24 -3.72
CA PRO A 42 8.18 -7.24 -3.95
C PRO A 42 8.02 -8.46 -3.05
N ARG A 43 8.45 -9.62 -3.53
CA ARG A 43 8.42 -10.86 -2.75
C ARG A 43 9.13 -10.66 -1.42
N ILE A 44 8.44 -11.04 -0.35
CA ILE A 44 9.00 -11.10 0.99
C ILE A 44 9.16 -12.58 1.36
N GLU A 45 10.36 -12.97 1.76
CA GLU A 45 10.70 -14.34 2.13
C GLU A 45 10.98 -14.43 3.64
N PHE A 46 10.38 -15.43 4.28
CA PHE A 46 10.55 -15.78 5.69
C PHE A 46 10.68 -17.30 5.81
N PHE A 47 11.90 -17.80 6.00
CA PHE A 47 12.18 -19.25 6.03
C PHE A 47 11.63 -19.96 4.77
N ASP A 48 10.76 -20.96 4.94
CA ASP A 48 10.12 -21.71 3.84
C ASP A 48 8.81 -21.06 3.35
N VAL A 49 8.51 -19.84 3.80
CA VAL A 49 7.31 -19.09 3.46
C VAL A 49 7.69 -17.87 2.64
N TRP A 50 7.01 -17.65 1.52
CA TRP A 50 7.12 -16.42 0.76
C TRP A 50 5.74 -15.82 0.51
N ILE A 51 5.68 -14.50 0.44
CA ILE A 51 4.46 -13.75 0.13
C ILE A 51 4.75 -12.67 -0.92
N GLU A 52 3.78 -12.45 -1.79
CA GLU A 52 3.75 -11.40 -2.81
C GLU A 52 2.36 -10.75 -2.80
N PRO A 53 2.18 -9.66 -2.04
CA PRO A 53 0.95 -8.89 -2.06
C PRO A 53 0.77 -8.12 -3.38
N GLU A 54 -0.43 -8.21 -3.95
CA GLU A 54 -0.90 -7.40 -5.06
C GLU A 54 -2.10 -6.57 -4.62
N LEU A 55 -2.01 -5.25 -4.77
CA LEU A 55 -3.09 -4.32 -4.43
C LEU A 55 -3.65 -3.69 -5.70
N GLU A 56 -4.97 -3.66 -5.83
CA GLU A 56 -5.64 -2.82 -6.79
C GLU A 56 -6.04 -1.51 -6.11
N VAL A 57 -5.70 -0.38 -6.72
CA VAL A 57 -5.86 0.96 -6.17
C VAL A 57 -6.53 1.84 -7.20
N SER A 58 -7.59 2.55 -6.79
CA SER A 58 -8.21 3.60 -7.58
C SER A 58 -7.60 4.96 -7.23
N VAL A 59 -7.33 5.78 -8.25
CA VAL A 59 -6.67 7.09 -8.11
C VAL A 59 -7.53 8.16 -8.76
N ARG A 60 -8.13 9.04 -7.93
CA ARG A 60 -9.08 10.06 -8.39
C ARG A 60 -8.61 11.46 -8.08
N LEU A 61 -8.67 12.33 -9.08
CA LEU A 61 -8.50 13.77 -8.88
C LEU A 61 -9.84 14.39 -8.48
N ILE A 62 -9.90 14.96 -7.28
CA ILE A 62 -11.08 15.65 -6.77
C ILE A 62 -10.85 17.16 -6.90
N LYS A 63 -11.69 17.81 -7.71
CA LYS A 63 -11.76 19.27 -7.87
C LYS A 63 -13.06 19.75 -7.26
N GLN A 64 -12.98 20.57 -6.23
CA GLN A 64 -14.15 21.18 -5.58
C GLN A 64 -13.97 22.70 -5.59
N ALA A 65 -15.01 23.43 -5.97
CA ALA A 65 -14.98 24.89 -5.98
C ALA A 65 -14.64 25.42 -4.57
N GLY A 66 -13.68 26.36 -4.49
CA GLY A 66 -13.21 26.92 -3.22
C GLY A 66 -12.18 26.08 -2.46
N HIS A 67 -11.75 24.92 -2.98
CA HIS A 67 -10.73 24.08 -2.34
C HIS A 67 -9.57 23.76 -3.28
N ALA A 68 -8.38 23.55 -2.70
CA ALA A 68 -7.24 23.05 -3.46
C ALA A 68 -7.53 21.65 -4.03
N PRO A 69 -7.13 21.36 -5.29
CA PRO A 69 -7.25 20.02 -5.86
C PRO A 69 -6.57 18.98 -4.98
N LYS A 70 -7.18 17.79 -4.87
CA LYS A 70 -6.61 16.66 -4.13
C LYS A 70 -6.64 15.39 -4.95
N VAL A 71 -5.61 14.57 -4.80
CA VAL A 71 -5.55 13.22 -5.35
C VAL A 71 -5.92 12.26 -4.24
N LEU A 72 -6.97 11.47 -4.46
CA LEU A 72 -7.44 10.44 -3.55
C LEU A 72 -7.02 9.08 -4.11
N MET A 73 -6.28 8.32 -3.32
CA MET A 73 -5.89 6.94 -3.61
C MET A 73 -6.61 6.02 -2.63
N GLN A 74 -7.28 4.98 -3.15
CA GLN A 74 -8.02 4.03 -2.33
C GLN A 74 -7.78 2.61 -2.82
N SER A 75 -7.35 1.72 -1.90
CA SER A 75 -7.33 0.29 -2.20
C SER A 75 -8.74 -0.23 -2.46
N GLN A 76 -8.89 -0.99 -3.52
CA GLN A 76 -10.13 -1.70 -3.88
C GLN A 76 -10.06 -3.17 -3.46
N LYS A 77 -8.90 -3.78 -3.70
CA LYS A 77 -8.69 -5.21 -3.50
C LYS A 77 -7.24 -5.45 -3.13
N THR A 78 -7.02 -6.42 -2.26
CA THR A 78 -5.68 -6.93 -1.98
C THR A 78 -5.72 -8.45 -2.09
N VAL A 79 -4.74 -9.01 -2.78
CA VAL A 79 -4.54 -10.45 -2.91
C VAL A 79 -3.10 -10.74 -2.49
N ILE A 80 -2.93 -11.62 -1.51
CA ILE A 80 -1.64 -12.16 -1.12
C ILE A 80 -1.43 -13.44 -1.93
N ARG A 81 -0.45 -13.42 -2.83
CA ARG A 81 0.13 -14.63 -3.41
C ARG A 81 1.20 -15.15 -2.45
N GLY A 82 1.47 -16.44 -2.46
CA GLY A 82 2.49 -16.98 -1.56
C GLY A 82 2.80 -18.43 -1.79
N SER A 83 3.65 -18.97 -0.93
CA SER A 83 4.01 -20.39 -0.92
C SER A 83 2.79 -21.29 -0.69
N GLU A 84 2.95 -22.59 -0.92
CA GLU A 84 1.88 -23.59 -0.74
C GLU A 84 1.25 -23.55 0.66
N TRP A 85 2.02 -23.13 1.68
CA TRP A 85 1.51 -22.86 3.02
C TRP A 85 0.49 -21.71 3.02
N ILE A 86 0.83 -20.56 2.44
CA ILE A 86 -0.05 -19.37 2.36
C ILE A 86 -1.38 -19.71 1.66
N GLU A 87 -1.32 -20.52 0.61
CA GLU A 87 -2.50 -20.99 -0.12
C GLU A 87 -3.36 -21.94 0.73
N LYS A 88 -2.74 -22.93 1.40
CA LYS A 88 -3.44 -23.88 2.28
C LYS A 88 -4.17 -23.21 3.44
N PHE A 89 -3.62 -22.13 3.98
CA PHE A 89 -4.25 -21.37 5.06
C PHE A 89 -5.33 -20.40 4.58
N ASN A 90 -5.55 -20.31 3.27
CA ASN A 90 -6.55 -19.47 2.62
C ASN A 90 -6.51 -18.03 3.15
N ILE A 91 -5.29 -17.47 3.21
CA ILE A 91 -5.01 -16.19 3.87
C ILE A 91 -5.81 -15.05 3.24
N ASN A 92 -6.10 -15.11 1.95
CA ASN A 92 -6.93 -14.13 1.26
C ASN A 92 -8.36 -14.00 1.83
N ASN A 93 -8.88 -15.02 2.51
CA ASN A 93 -10.19 -14.95 3.18
C ASN A 93 -10.12 -14.42 4.61
N ARG A 94 -8.91 -14.35 5.18
CA ARG A 94 -8.66 -13.90 6.57
C ARG A 94 -8.01 -12.53 6.62
N PHE A 95 -7.38 -12.13 5.52
CA PHE A 95 -6.70 -10.86 5.39
C PHE A 95 -7.57 -9.87 4.64
N THR A 96 -7.67 -8.67 5.17
CA THR A 96 -8.27 -7.53 4.47
C THR A 96 -7.34 -6.35 4.68
N SER A 97 -6.93 -5.73 3.58
CA SER A 97 -6.18 -4.47 3.61
C SER A 97 -7.04 -3.39 3.00
N ALA A 98 -7.19 -2.29 3.73
CA ALA A 98 -7.84 -1.08 3.29
C ALA A 98 -6.94 0.10 3.60
N PHE A 99 -6.57 0.87 2.59
CA PHE A 99 -5.90 2.14 2.77
C PHE A 99 -6.60 3.24 1.96
N ARG A 100 -6.52 4.44 2.52
CA ARG A 100 -6.96 5.66 1.88
C ARG A 100 -5.89 6.72 2.11
N ALA A 101 -5.33 7.22 1.02
CA ALA A 101 -4.34 8.29 1.05
C ALA A 101 -4.87 9.51 0.30
N GLU A 102 -4.72 10.68 0.90
CA GLU A 102 -5.05 11.96 0.28
C GLU A 102 -3.77 12.77 0.07
N LEU A 103 -3.41 12.99 -1.19
CA LEU A 103 -2.35 13.93 -1.55
C LEU A 103 -2.98 15.29 -1.84
N LYS A 104 -2.52 16.30 -1.12
CA LYS A 104 -2.89 17.70 -1.30
C LYS A 104 -1.65 18.47 -1.71
N TRP A 105 -1.80 19.33 -2.71
CA TRP A 105 -0.76 20.30 -3.04
C TRP A 105 -0.99 21.58 -2.25
N GLN A 106 0.05 22.07 -1.59
CA GLN A 106 0.11 23.42 -1.04
C GLN A 106 1.28 24.13 -1.70
N ALA A 107 1.03 25.28 -2.32
CA ALA A 107 2.11 26.14 -2.79
C ALA A 107 2.94 26.56 -1.58
N CYS A 108 4.24 26.26 -1.58
CA CYS A 108 5.14 26.87 -0.61
C CYS A 108 5.13 28.39 -0.85
N PRO A 109 4.79 29.22 0.15
CA PRO A 109 4.94 30.65 0.00
C PRO A 109 6.42 30.94 -0.26
N HIS A 110 6.72 31.55 -1.40
CA HIS A 110 8.07 31.98 -1.72
C HIS A 110 8.45 33.08 -0.72
N PRO A 111 9.51 32.92 0.11
CA PRO A 111 9.94 33.93 1.07
C PRO A 111 10.72 35.07 0.40
N GLY A 112 10.19 35.59 -0.72
CA GLY A 112 10.86 36.54 -1.60
C GLY A 112 9.86 37.40 -2.36
N GLY A 113 9.05 38.16 -1.63
CA GLY A 113 8.09 39.12 -2.17
C GLY A 113 8.08 40.41 -1.37
N GLY A 114 9.24 40.86 -0.91
CA GLY A 114 9.44 42.25 -0.51
C GLY A 114 10.09 43.01 -1.66
N ALA A 115 9.35 43.92 -2.28
CA ALA A 115 9.83 45.19 -2.86
C ALA A 115 8.71 45.82 -3.70
N GLY A 116 8.33 47.06 -3.36
CA GLY A 116 7.54 47.96 -4.20
C GLY A 116 6.30 48.51 -3.54
#